data_AF-A0A929BPY2-F1
#
_entry.id   AF-A0A929BPY2-F1
#
_cell.length_a   1.000
_cell.length_b   1.000
_cell.length_c   1.000
_cell.angle_alpha   90.00
_cell.angle_beta   90.00
_cell.angle_gamma   90.00
#
_symmetry.space_group_name_H-M   'P 1'
#
loop_
_entity.id
_entity.type
_entity.pdbx_description
1 polymer ?
#
loop_
_entity_poly.entity_id
_entity_poly.type
_entity_poly.pdbx_seq_one_letter_code
_entity_poly.pdbx_strand_id
1 'polypeptide(L)'
;QLPFSLFYAQGEQQEKQPSTKYTHYYEQADIITGDFIQVWSNLPDDLSGKIIVTNTTTARNVEELQKRNLHILVTTTPRLAGRSFGTNVMEAVCRVLIPKPDDQITAEDFIDLIERVPLIPQVHVLD
;
A
#
# COMPACT_ATOMS: atom_id res chain seq x y z
N GLN A 1 16.01 16.82 -18.73
CA GLN A 1 15.22 15.98 -17.80
C GLN A 1 15.08 16.75 -16.49
N LEU A 2 13.89 16.77 -15.89
CA LEU A 2 13.71 17.36 -14.55
C LEU A 2 14.19 16.37 -13.47
N PRO A 3 14.69 16.86 -12.32
CA PRO A 3 15.07 15.98 -11.21
C PRO A 3 13.88 15.14 -10.73
N PHE A 4 14.08 13.84 -10.54
CA PHE A 4 13.04 12.94 -10.03
C PHE A 4 12.51 13.36 -8.65
N SER A 5 13.39 13.93 -7.82
CA SER A 5 13.08 14.45 -6.49
C SER A 5 12.06 15.61 -6.48
N LEU A 6 11.81 16.26 -7.61
CA LEU A 6 10.74 17.27 -7.73
C LEU A 6 9.34 16.65 -7.69
N PHE A 7 9.22 15.37 -8.05
CA PHE A 7 7.94 14.67 -8.16
C PHE A 7 7.73 13.65 -7.03
N TYR A 8 8.80 13.13 -6.44
CA TYR A 8 8.74 12.06 -5.46
C TYR A 8 9.62 12.37 -4.24
N ALA A 9 9.04 12.20 -3.04
CA ALA A 9 9.79 12.24 -1.79
C ALA A 9 10.80 11.08 -1.77
N GLN A 10 12.06 11.37 -1.43
CA GLN A 10 13.14 10.38 -1.41
C GLN A 10 13.82 10.33 -0.03
N GLY A 11 14.24 9.12 0.37
CA GLY A 11 15.01 8.89 1.60
C GLY A 11 14.26 9.33 2.85
N GLU A 12 14.95 10.07 3.73
CA GLU A 12 14.44 10.54 5.03
C GLU A 12 13.15 11.36 4.93
N GLN A 13 12.83 11.94 3.76
CA GLN A 13 11.57 12.65 3.56
C GLN A 13 10.35 11.73 3.68
N GLN A 14 10.51 10.42 3.44
CA GLN A 14 9.47 9.41 3.60
C GLN A 14 9.25 8.99 5.06
N GLU A 15 10.19 9.31 5.95
CA GLU A 15 10.13 8.99 7.39
C GLU A 15 9.66 10.17 8.24
N LYS A 16 9.31 11.30 7.61
CA LYS A 16 8.82 12.47 8.32
C LYS A 16 7.53 12.14 9.05
N GLN A 17 7.39 12.74 10.24
CA GLN A 17 6.14 12.69 10.97
C GLN A 17 5.03 13.38 10.15
N PRO A 18 3.77 12.90 10.28
CA PRO A 18 2.64 13.52 9.60
C PRO A 18 2.52 15.02 9.93
N SER A 19 2.18 15.82 8.92
CA SER A 19 1.86 17.24 9.11
C SER A 19 0.37 17.43 9.39
N THR A 20 -0.01 18.52 10.04
CA THR A 20 -1.42 18.80 10.37
C THR A 20 -2.16 19.58 9.27
N LYS A 21 -1.51 19.85 8.13
CA LYS A 21 -2.01 20.80 7.12
C LYS A 21 -3.34 20.37 6.49
N TYR A 22 -3.51 19.07 6.25
CA TYR A 22 -4.70 18.52 5.58
C TYR A 22 -5.48 17.53 6.44
N THR A 23 -5.19 17.48 7.74
CA THR A 23 -5.75 16.50 8.68
C THR A 23 -7.27 16.54 8.77
N HIS A 24 -7.90 17.72 8.62
CA HIS A 24 -9.36 17.83 8.66
C HIS A 24 -10.07 16.95 7.61
N TYR A 25 -9.44 16.67 6.46
CA TYR A 25 -10.02 15.81 5.43
C TYR A 25 -10.00 14.35 5.87
N TYR A 26 -8.97 13.94 6.62
CA TYR A 26 -8.84 12.60 7.17
C TYR A 26 -9.80 12.39 8.34
N GLU A 27 -9.98 13.41 9.17
CA GLU A 27 -10.94 13.38 10.29
C GLU A 27 -12.38 13.18 9.81
N GLN A 28 -12.77 13.85 8.72
CA GLN A 28 -14.09 13.72 8.11
C GLN A 28 -14.30 12.41 7.32
N ALA A 29 -13.23 11.71 6.96
CA ALA A 29 -13.30 10.50 6.15
C ALA A 29 -13.42 9.24 7.02
N ASP A 30 -14.34 8.36 6.66
CA ASP A 30 -14.42 7.01 7.23
C ASP A 30 -13.41 6.06 6.56
N ILE A 31 -13.15 6.27 5.26
CA ILE A 31 -12.23 5.47 4.45
C ILE A 31 -11.19 6.39 3.81
N ILE A 32 -9.91 6.09 4.04
CA ILE A 32 -8.77 6.82 3.51
C ILE A 32 -8.06 5.93 2.49
N THR A 33 -7.85 6.43 1.28
CA THR A 33 -7.25 5.64 0.19
C THR A 33 -6.06 6.35 -0.43
N GLY A 34 -5.02 5.60 -0.81
CA GLY A 34 -3.90 6.14 -1.58
C GLY A 34 -2.59 5.42 -1.35
N ASP A 35 -1.52 5.94 -1.94
CA ASP A 35 -0.16 5.51 -1.65
C ASP A 35 0.18 5.73 -0.17
N PHE A 36 0.85 4.76 0.46
CA PHE A 36 1.06 4.79 1.92
C PHE A 36 1.84 6.04 2.36
N ILE A 37 2.84 6.48 1.61
CA ILE A 37 3.65 7.66 1.97
C ILE A 37 2.80 8.93 1.89
N GLN A 38 1.92 9.02 0.88
CA GLN A 38 1.01 10.15 0.73
C GLN A 38 -0.04 10.20 1.83
N VAL A 39 -0.65 9.04 2.14
CA VAL A 39 -1.61 8.86 3.23
C VAL A 39 -0.95 9.23 4.57
N TRP A 40 0.25 8.72 4.82
CA TRP A 40 1.02 8.99 6.04
C TRP A 40 1.31 10.48 6.24
N SER A 41 1.54 11.23 5.16
CA SER A 41 2.00 12.63 5.24
C SER A 41 1.06 13.58 6.01
N ASN A 42 -0.23 13.25 6.17
CA ASN A 42 -1.20 14.09 6.88
C ASN A 42 -2.12 13.29 7.82
N LEU A 43 -1.71 12.09 8.18
CA LEU A 43 -2.47 11.19 9.04
C LEU A 43 -2.72 11.84 10.43
N PRO A 44 -3.97 11.86 10.95
CA PRO A 44 -4.23 12.26 12.33
C PRO A 44 -3.62 11.27 13.34
N ASP A 45 -3.49 11.71 14.59
CA ASP A 45 -3.00 10.89 15.69
C ASP A 45 -4.02 9.86 16.18
N ASP A 46 -5.32 10.09 15.91
CA ASP A 46 -6.38 9.13 16.17
C ASP A 46 -7.12 8.76 14.87
N LEU A 47 -7.20 7.46 14.63
CA LEU A 47 -7.82 6.81 13.48
C LEU A 47 -8.98 5.90 13.92
N SER A 48 -9.48 6.08 15.14
CA SER A 48 -10.61 5.32 15.68
C SER A 48 -11.76 5.23 14.69
N GLY A 49 -12.16 4.00 14.38
CA GLY A 49 -13.26 3.69 13.45
C GLY A 49 -12.93 3.85 11.96
N LYS A 50 -11.71 4.27 11.60
CA LYS A 50 -11.31 4.51 10.21
C LYS A 50 -10.75 3.27 9.53
N ILE A 51 -10.89 3.24 8.22
CA ILE A 51 -10.33 2.22 7.33
C ILE A 51 -9.29 2.87 6.41
N ILE A 52 -8.11 2.26 6.28
CA ILE A 52 -7.11 2.66 5.29
C ILE A 52 -7.02 1.59 4.20
N VAL A 53 -7.10 2.01 2.93
CA VAL A 53 -6.83 1.17 1.75
C VAL A 53 -5.59 1.70 1.04
N THR A 54 -4.53 0.90 1.01
CA THR A 54 -3.22 1.36 0.52
C THR A 54 -2.41 0.25 -0.16
N ASN A 55 -1.20 0.57 -0.62
CA ASN A 55 -0.32 -0.33 -1.34
C ASN A 55 0.69 -1.03 -0.39
N THR A 56 1.88 -0.44 -0.22
CA THR A 56 3.05 -1.04 0.40
C THR A 56 3.13 -0.63 1.87
N THR A 57 3.14 -1.60 2.77
CA THR A 57 3.29 -1.40 4.21
C THR A 57 4.29 -2.40 4.79
N THR A 58 5.08 -1.93 5.76
CA THR A 58 5.98 -2.75 6.57
C THR A 58 5.32 -3.12 7.90
N ALA A 59 5.94 -4.02 8.68
CA ALA A 59 5.48 -4.34 10.04
C ALA A 59 5.44 -3.09 10.94
N ARG A 60 6.49 -2.26 10.90
CA ARG A 60 6.54 -0.97 11.62
C ARG A 60 5.38 -0.06 11.26
N ASN A 61 5.00 0.01 9.98
CA ASN A 61 3.84 0.82 9.59
C ASN A 61 2.55 0.33 10.23
N VAL A 62 2.34 -0.99 10.29
CA VAL A 62 1.16 -1.58 10.93
C VAL A 62 1.14 -1.27 12.42
N GLU A 63 2.28 -1.42 13.11
CA GLU A 63 2.39 -1.08 14.54
C GLU A 63 2.05 0.40 14.82
N GLU A 64 2.55 1.32 13.99
CA GLU A 64 2.24 2.74 14.13
C GLU A 64 0.77 3.06 13.86
N LEU A 65 0.15 2.39 12.88
CA LEU A 65 -1.29 2.53 12.62
C LEU A 65 -2.14 1.96 13.75
N GLN A 66 -1.74 0.85 14.35
CA GLN A 66 -2.43 0.26 15.51
C GLN A 66 -2.32 1.17 16.74
N LYS A 67 -1.16 1.78 16.99
CA LYS A 67 -1.00 2.79 18.06
C LYS A 67 -1.91 4.01 17.88
N ARG A 68 -2.32 4.31 16.64
CA ARG A 68 -3.27 5.37 16.30
C ARG A 68 -4.72 4.87 16.29
N ASN A 69 -5.03 3.67 16.79
CA ASN A 69 -6.36 3.08 16.84
C ASN A 69 -7.03 2.88 15.47
N LEU A 70 -6.26 2.65 14.40
CA LEU A 70 -6.86 2.31 13.11
C LEU A 70 -7.70 1.04 13.23
N HIS A 71 -8.91 1.01 12.67
CA HIS A 71 -9.78 -0.15 12.76
C HIS A 71 -9.41 -1.24 11.73
N ILE A 72 -9.28 -0.86 10.46
CA ILE A 72 -8.97 -1.81 9.38
C ILE A 72 -7.90 -1.24 8.46
N LEU A 73 -6.88 -2.04 8.18
CA LEU A 73 -5.90 -1.81 7.12
C LEU A 73 -6.15 -2.80 5.98
N VAL A 74 -6.40 -2.28 4.78
CA VAL A 74 -6.49 -3.06 3.54
C VAL A 74 -5.27 -2.76 2.68
N THR A 75 -4.52 -3.79 2.27
CA THR A 75 -3.45 -3.65 1.28
C THR A 75 -3.88 -4.23 -0.07
N THR A 76 -3.60 -3.52 -1.17
CA THR A 76 -4.00 -3.94 -2.53
C THR A 76 -3.41 -5.29 -2.97
N THR A 77 -2.37 -5.75 -2.28
CA THR A 77 -1.70 -7.03 -2.50
C THR A 77 -1.59 -7.81 -1.17
N PRO A 78 -1.37 -9.13 -1.21
CA PRO A 78 -1.12 -9.92 0.00
C PRO A 78 0.12 -9.44 0.76
N ARG A 79 0.17 -9.61 2.10
CA ARG A 79 1.43 -9.50 2.82
C ARG A 79 2.22 -10.80 2.72
N LEU A 80 3.45 -10.68 2.25
CA LEU A 80 4.43 -11.74 2.15
C LEU A 80 5.51 -11.49 3.20
N ALA A 81 5.74 -12.46 4.10
CA ALA A 81 6.72 -12.37 5.18
C ALA A 81 6.65 -11.06 6.00
N GLY A 82 5.42 -10.58 6.28
CA GLY A 82 5.21 -9.39 7.10
C GLY A 82 5.28 -8.05 6.36
N ARG A 83 5.27 -8.04 5.02
CA ARG A 83 5.26 -6.83 4.19
C ARG A 83 4.31 -6.96 3.00
N SER A 84 3.55 -5.91 2.67
CA SER A 84 2.86 -5.83 1.38
C SER A 84 3.76 -5.16 0.34
N PHE A 85 3.66 -5.59 -0.91
CA PHE A 85 4.47 -5.06 -2.01
C PHE A 85 3.58 -4.38 -3.04
N GLY A 86 4.10 -3.35 -3.71
CA GLY A 86 3.36 -2.66 -4.76
C GLY A 86 2.99 -3.60 -5.92
N THR A 87 1.94 -3.23 -6.66
CA THR A 87 1.46 -4.00 -7.82
C THR A 87 2.56 -4.22 -8.85
N ASN A 88 3.45 -3.25 -9.05
CA ASN A 88 4.61 -3.38 -9.94
C ASN A 88 5.54 -4.56 -9.58
N VAL A 89 5.77 -4.80 -8.28
CA VAL A 89 6.59 -5.93 -7.82
C VAL A 89 5.83 -7.23 -8.00
N MET A 90 4.55 -7.26 -7.64
CA MET A 90 3.71 -8.45 -7.81
C MET A 90 3.56 -8.85 -9.29
N GLU A 91 3.38 -7.88 -10.18
CA GLU A 91 3.34 -8.08 -11.63
C GLU A 91 4.67 -8.61 -12.16
N ALA A 92 5.81 -8.08 -11.68
CA ALA A 92 7.13 -8.59 -12.04
C ALA A 92 7.33 -10.05 -11.59
N VAL A 93 6.85 -10.42 -10.40
CA VAL A 93 6.84 -11.81 -9.94
C VAL A 93 5.97 -12.68 -10.85
N CYS A 94 4.76 -12.24 -11.19
CA CYS A 94 3.90 -12.96 -12.11
C CYS A 94 4.57 -13.18 -13.46
N ARG A 95 5.15 -12.12 -14.02
CA ARG A 95 5.89 -12.14 -15.29
C ARG A 95 6.98 -13.21 -15.30
N VAL A 96 7.77 -13.32 -14.23
CA VAL A 96 8.85 -14.32 -14.13
C VAL A 96 8.32 -15.76 -14.04
N LEU A 97 7.15 -15.93 -13.42
CA LEU A 97 6.53 -17.25 -13.24
C LEU A 97 5.78 -17.75 -14.48
N ILE A 98 5.39 -16.86 -15.39
CA ILE A 98 4.75 -17.24 -16.66
C ILE A 98 5.81 -17.88 -17.59
N PRO A 99 5.68 -19.17 -17.94
CA PRO A 99 6.68 -19.89 -18.71
C PRO A 99 6.49 -19.67 -20.21
N LYS A 100 6.40 -18.41 -20.64
CA LYS A 100 6.23 -18.02 -22.05
C LYS A 100 7.27 -16.97 -22.45
N PRO A 101 7.66 -16.92 -23.73
CA PRO A 101 8.36 -15.78 -24.31
C PRO A 101 7.57 -14.48 -24.14
N ASP A 102 8.25 -13.35 -23.93
CA ASP A 102 7.65 -12.03 -23.66
C ASP A 102 6.62 -11.60 -24.69
N ASP A 103 6.87 -11.89 -25.97
CA ASP A 103 6.01 -11.57 -27.10
C ASP A 103 4.74 -12.45 -27.19
N GLN A 104 4.64 -13.46 -26.32
CA GLN A 104 3.51 -14.39 -26.25
C GLN A 104 2.75 -14.30 -24.92
N ILE A 105 3.16 -13.40 -24.02
CA ILE A 105 2.46 -13.19 -22.75
C ILE A 105 1.21 -12.36 -22.99
N THR A 106 0.09 -12.83 -22.44
CA THR A 106 -1.23 -12.21 -22.55
C THR A 106 -1.72 -11.73 -21.18
N ALA A 107 -2.77 -10.90 -21.15
CA ALA A 107 -3.38 -10.47 -19.89
C ALA A 107 -3.98 -11.67 -19.13
N GLU A 108 -4.53 -12.63 -19.87
CA GLU A 108 -5.09 -13.88 -19.35
C GLU A 108 -4.05 -14.70 -18.57
N ASP A 109 -2.78 -14.71 -19.00
CA ASP A 109 -1.70 -15.38 -18.28
C ASP A 109 -1.48 -14.81 -16.87
N PHE A 110 -1.65 -13.50 -16.71
CA PHE A 110 -1.57 -12.84 -15.41
C PHE A 110 -2.79 -13.17 -14.56
N ILE A 111 -3.99 -13.12 -15.14
CA ILE A 111 -5.26 -13.44 -14.45
C ILE A 111 -5.21 -14.88 -13.93
N ASP A 112 -4.86 -15.84 -14.79
CA ASP A 112 -4.74 -17.25 -14.42
C ASP A 112 -3.78 -17.45 -13.24
N LEU A 113 -2.65 -16.73 -13.22
CA LEU A 113 -1.68 -16.83 -12.15
C LEU A 113 -2.17 -16.18 -10.85
N ILE A 114 -2.81 -15.01 -10.94
CA ILE A 114 -3.43 -14.31 -9.81
C ILE A 114 -4.47 -15.21 -9.14
N GLU A 115 -5.30 -15.90 -9.93
CA GLU A 115 -6.33 -16.82 -9.43
C GLU A 115 -5.74 -18.09 -8.81
N ARG A 116 -4.66 -18.64 -9.38
CA ARG A 116 -3.99 -19.84 -8.86
C ARG A 116 -3.21 -19.61 -7.56
N VAL A 117 -2.59 -18.45 -7.39
CA VAL A 117 -1.75 -18.09 -6.22
C VAL A 117 -2.54 -17.25 -5.18
N PRO A 118 -3.88 -17.26 -5.27
CA PRO A 118 -4.79 -16.17 -4.86
C PRO A 118 -4.09 -14.88 -4.42
N LEU A 119 -3.64 -14.06 -5.38
CA LEU A 119 -3.09 -12.74 -5.11
C LEU A 119 -4.21 -11.73 -4.79
N ILE A 120 -4.86 -11.93 -3.66
CA ILE A 120 -5.98 -11.11 -3.19
C ILE A 120 -5.50 -9.99 -2.24
N PRO A 121 -6.24 -8.87 -2.16
CA PRO A 121 -5.99 -7.87 -1.14
C PRO A 121 -6.01 -8.49 0.26
N GLN A 122 -5.14 -8.00 1.14
CA GLN A 122 -5.22 -8.40 2.55
C GLN A 122 -6.07 -7.42 3.33
N VAL A 123 -7.05 -7.95 4.07
CA VAL A 123 -7.82 -7.21 5.07
C VAL A 123 -7.25 -7.56 6.44
N HIS A 124 -6.74 -6.56 7.15
CA HIS A 124 -6.20 -6.70 8.49
C HIS A 124 -7.03 -5.86 9.45
N VAL A 125 -7.81 -6.53 10.29
CA VAL A 125 -8.51 -5.89 11.43
C VAL A 125 -7.47 -5.67 12.52
N LEU A 126 -7.32 -4.43 12.95
CA LEU A 126 -6.39 -4.00 13.98
C LEU A 126 -7.23 -3.64 15.20
N ASP A 127 -7.31 -4.56 16.16
CA ASP A 127 -7.97 -4.34 17.44
C ASP A 127 -7.00 -3.70 18.47
#